data_AF-A0A6G2DEI5-F1
#
_entry.id   AF-A0A6G2DEI5-F1
#
_cell.length_a   1.000
_cell.length_b   1.000
_cell.length_c   1.000
_cell.angle_alpha   90.00
_cell.angle_beta   90.00
_cell.angle_gamma   90.00
#
_symmetry.space_group_name_H-M   'P 1'
#
loop_
_entity.id
_entity.type
_entity.pdbx_description
1 polymer ?
#
loop_
_entity_poly.entity_id
_entity_poly.type
_entity_poly.pdbx_seq_one_letter_code
_entity_poly.pdbx_strand_id
1 'polypeptide(L)' 'MPNVKEITRESWILATFPEWGTWLNEEIEEEVVPEGNFAMWWLG' A
#
# COMPACT_ATOMS: atom_id res chain seq x y z
N MET A 1 -9.81 17.70 11.23
CA MET A 1 -10.07 17.80 9.78
C MET A 1 -8.97 18.65 9.18
N PRO A 2 -8.31 18.20 8.10
CA PRO A 2 -7.32 19.04 7.42
C PRO A 2 -7.98 20.36 7.03
N ASN A 3 -7.29 21.47 7.25
CA ASN A 3 -7.79 22.79 6.89
C ASN A 3 -7.79 22.88 5.35
N VAL A 4 -8.94 23.19 4.75
CA VAL A 4 -9.07 23.28 3.27
C VAL A 4 -8.08 24.26 2.66
N LYS A 5 -7.61 25.25 3.43
CA LYS A 5 -6.62 26.25 3.00
C LYS A 5 -5.19 25.74 2.98
N GLU A 6 -4.92 24.59 3.61
CA GLU A 6 -3.57 24.01 3.73
C GLU A 6 -3.34 22.85 2.74
N ILE A 7 -4.39 22.39 2.07
CA ILE A 7 -4.31 21.30 1.09
C ILE A 7 -3.80 21.87 -0.24
N THR A 8 -2.67 21.32 -0.72
CA THR A 8 -2.21 21.49 -2.10
C THR A 8 -2.41 20.20 -2.88
N ARG A 9 -2.26 20.27 -4.21
CA ARG A 9 -2.31 19.08 -5.08
C ARG A 9 -1.23 18.07 -4.67
N GLU A 10 -0.03 18.55 -4.37
CA GLU A 10 1.13 17.74 -4.00
C GLU A 10 0.89 17.04 -2.66
N SER A 11 0.39 17.75 -1.64
CA SER A 11 0.09 17.15 -0.35
C SER A 11 -1.02 16.11 -0.45
N TRP A 12 -2.03 16.36 -1.29
CA TRP A 12 -3.12 15.41 -1.51
C TRP A 12 -2.63 14.13 -2.20
N ILE A 13 -1.80 14.26 -3.24
CA ILE A 13 -1.24 13.10 -3.94
C ILE A 13 -0.37 12.26 -2.99
N LEU A 14 0.54 12.90 -2.26
CA LEU A 14 1.45 12.20 -1.32
C LEU A 14 0.70 11.52 -0.18
N ALA A 15 -0.46 12.05 0.23
CA ALA A 15 -1.26 11.46 1.30
C ALA A 15 -2.20 10.34 0.83
N THR A 16 -2.45 10.22 -0.47
CA THR A 16 -3.48 9.30 -1.01
C THR A 16 -2.88 8.12 -1.77
N PHE A 17 -1.68 8.27 -2.36
CA PHE A 17 -1.09 7.28 -3.25
C PHE A 17 0.25 6.73 -2.71
N PRO A 18 0.59 5.47 -3.04
CA PRO A 18 -0.19 4.51 -3.83
C PRO A 18 -1.44 4.02 -3.10
N GLU A 19 -2.44 3.55 -3.84
CA GLU A 19 -3.79 3.26 -3.34
C GLU A 19 -3.80 2.20 -2.22
N TRP A 20 -2.81 1.30 -2.22
CA TRP A 20 -2.68 0.23 -1.23
C TRP A 20 -1.74 0.59 -0.08
N GLY A 21 -1.11 1.77 -0.11
CA GLY A 21 -0.07 2.14 0.84
C GLY A 21 1.00 1.04 0.92
N THR A 22 1.14 0.45 2.10
CA THR A 22 2.04 -0.68 2.40
C THR A 22 1.31 -2.00 2.65
N TRP A 23 -0.02 -2.06 2.48
CA TRP A 23 -0.82 -3.24 2.86
C TRP A 23 -0.29 -4.55 2.25
N LEU A 24 -0.11 -4.58 0.93
CA LEU A 24 0.37 -5.78 0.25
C LEU A 24 1.83 -6.09 0.60
N ASN A 25 2.63 -5.07 0.89
CA ASN A 25 4.00 -5.28 1.34
C ASN A 25 4.02 -6.05 2.66
N GLU A 26 3.20 -5.61 3.62
CA GLU A 26 3.06 -6.26 4.93
C GLU A 26 2.51 -7.68 4.77
N GLU A 27 1.50 -7.89 3.91
CA GLU A 27 0.95 -9.22 3.63
C GLU A 27 2.01 -10.19 3.07
N ILE A 28 2.83 -9.75 2.11
CA ILE A 28 3.91 -10.56 1.55
C ILE A 28 4.99 -10.88 2.60
N GLU A 29 5.29 -9.93 3.49
CA GLU A 29 6.26 -10.13 4.57
C GLU A 29 5.77 -11.13 5.63
N GLU A 30 4.47 -11.15 5.91
CA GLU A 30 3.84 -12.04 6.89
C GLU A 30 3.49 -13.44 6.33
N GLU A 31 3.45 -13.61 5.01
CA GLU A 31 3.05 -14.87 4.38
C GLU A 31 4.06 -16.00 4.67
N VAL A 32 3.58 -17.06 5.33
CA VAL A 32 4.36 -18.27 5.60
C VAL A 32 4.01 -19.36 4.59
N VAL A 33 4.80 -19.44 3.51
CA VAL A 33 4.59 -20.43 2.45
C VAL A 33 4.89 -21.84 2.97
N PRO A 34 3.93 -22.78 2.89
CA PRO A 34 4.17 -24.17 3.30
C PRO A 34 5.24 -24.86 2.45
N GLU A 35 5.93 -25.84 3.05
CA GLU A 35 6.94 -26.62 2.35
C GLU A 35 6.37 -27.27 1.07
N GLY A 36 7.11 -27.18 -0.04
CA GLY A 36 6.69 -27.71 -1.34
C GLY A 36 5.75 -26.82 -2.14
N ASN A 37 5.33 -25.67 -1.58
CA ASN A 37 4.44 -24.71 -2.24
C ASN A 37 5.17 -23.41 -2.61
N PHE A 38 4.49 -22.57 -3.38
CA PHE A 38 4.88 -21.17 -3.62
C PHE A 38 3.64 -20.27 -3.50
N ALA A 39 3.85 -19.03 -3.04
CA ALA A 39 2.84 -17.98 -3.08
C ALA A 39 3.18 -17.00 -4.21
N MET A 40 2.14 -16.37 -4.78
CA MET A 40 2.29 -15.41 -5.86
C MET A 40 1.19 -14.37 -5.76
N TRP A 41 1.56 -13.13 -6.01
CA TRP A 41 0.64 -12.00 -6.08
C TRP A 41 0.69 -11.40 -7.47
N TRP A 42 -0.48 -11.04 -7.99
CA TRP A 42 -0.58 -10.31 -9.24
C TRP A 42 -0.63 -8.82 -8.94
N LEU A 43 0.34 -8.09 -9.47
CA LEU A 43 0.60 -6.69 -9.11
C LEU A 43 0.05 -5.66 -10.11
N GLY A 44 -0.64 -6.12 -11.17
CA GLY A 44 -1.00 -5.28 -12.31
C GLY A 44 0.13 -5.19 -13.31
#